data_AF-A0A962C767-F1
#
_entry.id   AF-A0A962C767-F1
#
_cell.length_a   1.000
_cell.length_b   1.000
_cell.length_c   1.000
_cell.angle_alpha   90.00
_cell.angle_beta   90.00
_cell.angle_gamma   90.00
#
_symmetry.space_group_name_H-M   'P 1'
#
loop_
_entity.id
_entity.type
_entity.pdbx_description
1 polymer ?
#
loop_
_entity_poly.entity_id
_entity_poly.type
_entity_poly.pdbx_seq_one_letter_code
_entity_poly.pdbx_strand_id
1 'polypeptide(L)'
;MNASVRPSASSRPLLPIIWLLLVVVIFAVAASWLDPALAWPWLGAAPPSWELMALNILPFVLIVLALSALTRRVVLSSWLGLLLLLATYAANAIKLEQLEMPLLPGDFHFLEELGSAWPLFSHYLGASLLPILVALGLLVVTVGLCRETPWPAMRGWTRVATGLAAIALGAGLVQGWAPMRAVYSADRLRFEPWSVVDSAKKAGMVGNLVLYNWELAKRQELHPDRAAAADLLSANADALRARLLPNSSS
;
A
#
# COMPACT_ATOMS: atom_id res chain seq x y z
N MET A 1 -16.42 -56.11 26.52
CA MET A 1 -15.39 -55.58 25.58
C MET A 1 -15.77 -54.15 25.24
N ASN A 2 -15.17 -53.17 25.92
CA ASN A 2 -15.51 -51.76 25.75
C ASN A 2 -14.72 -51.19 24.58
N ALA A 3 -15.41 -50.88 23.48
CA ALA A 3 -14.83 -50.13 22.37
C ALA A 3 -14.58 -48.69 22.82
N SER A 4 -13.32 -48.30 22.90
CA SER A 4 -12.92 -46.91 23.12
C SER A 4 -13.31 -46.08 21.88
N VAL A 5 -14.43 -45.36 21.96
CA VAL A 5 -14.76 -44.32 20.99
C VAL A 5 -13.73 -43.21 21.17
N ARG A 6 -12.75 -43.13 20.28
CA ARG A 6 -11.87 -41.96 20.17
C ARG A 6 -12.74 -40.82 19.61
N PRO A 7 -12.97 -39.71 20.32
CA PRO A 7 -13.56 -38.55 19.69
C PRO A 7 -12.55 -38.06 18.64
N SER A 8 -12.94 -38.13 17.37
CA SER A 8 -12.26 -37.44 16.29
C SER A 8 -12.36 -35.95 16.59
N ALA A 9 -11.31 -35.39 17.19
CA ALA A 9 -11.16 -33.94 17.32
C ALA A 9 -10.89 -33.36 15.93
N SER A 10 -11.95 -33.26 15.13
CA SER A 10 -12.06 -32.36 13.99
C SER A 10 -12.03 -30.94 14.55
N SER A 11 -10.84 -30.44 14.88
CA SER A 11 -10.63 -29.03 15.17
C SER A 11 -10.85 -28.23 13.88
N ARG A 12 -12.05 -27.66 13.80
CA ARG A 12 -12.56 -26.87 12.68
C ARG A 12 -11.59 -25.72 12.34
N PRO A 13 -11.53 -25.26 11.07
CA PRO A 13 -10.68 -24.16 10.59
C PRO A 13 -11.06 -22.77 11.13
N LEU A 14 -11.74 -22.69 12.29
CA LEU A 14 -12.25 -21.45 12.87
C LEU A 14 -11.14 -20.53 13.36
N LEU A 15 -10.04 -21.08 13.90
CA LEU A 15 -8.98 -20.26 14.48
C LEU A 15 -8.22 -19.41 13.42
N PRO A 16 -7.84 -19.96 12.24
CA PRO A 16 -7.33 -19.16 11.11
C PRO A 16 -8.30 -18.06 10.65
N ILE A 17 -9.59 -18.37 10.59
CA ILE A 17 -10.62 -17.43 10.14
C ILE A 17 -10.76 -16.28 11.15
N ILE A 18 -10.87 -16.60 12.45
CA ILE A 18 -10.99 -15.60 13.52
C ILE A 18 -9.77 -14.68 13.54
N TRP A 19 -8.57 -15.24 13.40
CA TRP A 19 -7.35 -14.44 13.30
C TRP A 19 -7.37 -13.49 12.11
N LEU A 20 -7.72 -14.00 10.91
CA LEU A 20 -7.75 -13.17 9.70
C LEU A 20 -8.79 -12.05 9.84
N LEU A 21 -9.97 -12.36 10.37
CA LEU A 21 -11.00 -11.36 10.67
C LEU A 21 -10.49 -10.31 11.65
N LEU A 22 -9.77 -10.71 12.70
CA LEU A 22 -9.18 -9.80 13.67
C LEU A 22 -8.14 -8.88 13.03
N VAL A 23 -7.28 -9.41 12.15
CA VAL A 23 -6.32 -8.61 11.37
C VAL A 23 -7.05 -7.58 10.51
N VAL A 24 -8.08 -8.00 9.77
CA VAL A 24 -8.88 -7.13 8.92
C VAL A 24 -9.54 -6.02 9.74
N VAL A 25 -10.14 -6.35 10.89
CA VAL A 25 -10.78 -5.37 11.77
C VAL A 25 -9.77 -4.39 12.35
N ILE A 26 -8.63 -4.87 12.86
CA ILE A 26 -7.59 -4.00 13.42
C ILE A 26 -7.06 -3.06 12.35
N PHE A 27 -6.80 -3.55 11.13
CA PHE A 27 -6.28 -2.72 10.05
C PHE A 27 -7.32 -1.71 9.56
N ALA A 28 -8.59 -2.11 9.46
CA ALA A 28 -9.68 -1.20 9.10
C ALA A 28 -9.84 -0.07 10.14
N VAL A 29 -9.79 -0.43 11.44
CA VAL A 29 -9.84 0.57 12.51
C VAL A 29 -8.62 1.48 12.43
N ALA A 30 -7.40 0.94 12.36
CA ALA A 30 -6.20 1.75 12.22
C ALA A 30 -6.26 2.70 11.01
N ALA A 31 -6.63 2.20 9.83
CA ALA A 31 -6.76 3.00 8.62
C ALA A 31 -7.83 4.09 8.75
N SER A 32 -8.97 3.79 9.38
CA SER A 32 -10.04 4.78 9.63
C SER A 32 -9.64 5.93 10.55
N TRP A 33 -8.67 5.71 11.44
CA TRP A 33 -8.12 6.75 12.32
C TRP A 33 -7.04 7.60 11.64
N LEU A 34 -6.39 7.05 10.61
CA LEU A 34 -5.25 7.67 9.93
C LEU A 34 -5.64 8.38 8.62
N ASP A 35 -6.69 7.91 7.95
CA ASP A 35 -7.15 8.45 6.68
C ASP A 35 -8.55 9.07 6.82
N PRO A 36 -8.69 10.40 6.62
CA PRO A 36 -9.99 11.06 6.62
C PRO A 36 -10.98 10.48 5.60
N ALA A 37 -10.49 9.94 4.47
CA ALA A 37 -11.34 9.30 3.46
C ALA A 37 -11.99 8.00 3.98
N LEU A 38 -11.40 7.41 5.03
CA LEU A 38 -11.81 6.16 5.66
C LEU A 38 -12.48 6.38 7.04
N ALA A 39 -12.68 7.63 7.45
CA ALA A 39 -13.21 7.97 8.76
C ALA A 39 -14.63 7.42 8.94
N TRP A 40 -14.90 6.77 10.07
CA TRP A 40 -16.24 6.24 10.36
C TRP A 40 -17.29 7.36 10.43
N PRO A 41 -18.60 7.08 10.28
CA PRO A 41 -19.68 8.09 10.27
C PRO A 41 -19.74 9.02 11.48
N TRP A 42 -19.22 8.60 12.64
CA TRP A 42 -19.14 9.43 13.83
C TRP A 42 -17.91 10.38 13.84
N LEU A 43 -17.01 10.24 12.86
CA LEU A 43 -15.83 11.08 12.60
C LEU A 43 -15.95 11.89 11.30
N GLY A 44 -16.94 11.64 10.43
CA GLY A 44 -17.04 12.25 9.09
C GLY A 44 -18.46 12.36 8.55
N ALA A 45 -18.64 13.09 7.43
CA ALA A 45 -19.95 13.46 6.89
C ALA A 45 -20.69 12.34 6.11
N ALA A 46 -20.01 11.22 5.78
CA ALA A 46 -20.62 10.05 5.15
C ALA A 46 -19.86 8.76 5.51
N PRO A 47 -20.54 7.62 5.71
CA PRO A 47 -19.88 6.34 5.91
C PRO A 47 -19.01 5.97 4.71
N PRO A 48 -17.73 5.61 4.90
CA PRO A 48 -16.96 4.97 3.84
C PRO A 48 -17.62 3.63 3.50
N SER A 49 -17.63 3.27 2.21
CA SER A 49 -18.10 1.95 1.82
C SER A 49 -17.14 0.88 2.37
N TRP A 50 -17.68 -0.24 2.83
CA TRP A 50 -16.86 -1.37 3.30
C TRP A 50 -15.88 -1.85 2.21
N GLU A 51 -16.31 -1.77 0.95
CA GLU A 51 -15.45 -2.07 -0.20
C GLU A 51 -14.21 -1.16 -0.22
N LEU A 52 -14.38 0.15 -0.07
CA LEU A 52 -13.28 1.10 -0.11
C LEU A 52 -12.28 0.88 1.04
N MET A 53 -12.78 0.56 2.23
CA MET A 53 -11.94 0.15 3.37
C MET A 53 -11.14 -1.11 3.02
N ALA A 54 -11.80 -2.15 2.52
CA ALA A 54 -11.17 -3.41 2.16
C ALA A 54 -10.05 -3.22 1.13
N LEU A 55 -10.27 -2.35 0.13
CA LEU A 55 -9.27 -2.04 -0.90
C LEU A 55 -8.05 -1.29 -0.35
N ASN A 56 -8.23 -0.43 0.66
CA ASN A 56 -7.09 0.29 1.25
C ASN A 56 -6.26 -0.60 2.20
N ILE A 57 -6.86 -1.60 2.84
CA ILE A 57 -6.13 -2.52 3.73
C ILE A 57 -5.59 -3.78 3.03
N LEU A 58 -6.13 -4.14 1.86
CA LEU A 58 -5.79 -5.37 1.13
C LEU A 58 -4.27 -5.57 0.93
N PRO A 59 -3.48 -4.56 0.51
CA PRO A 59 -2.03 -4.75 0.31
C PRO A 59 -1.33 -5.18 1.59
N PHE A 60 -1.68 -4.59 2.73
CA PHE A 60 -1.10 -4.96 4.02
C PHE A 60 -1.53 -6.35 4.48
N VAL A 61 -2.80 -6.72 4.25
CA VAL A 61 -3.29 -8.08 4.56
C VAL A 61 -2.53 -9.13 3.75
N LEU A 62 -2.28 -8.88 2.46
CA LEU A 62 -1.48 -9.78 1.61
C LEU A 62 -0.04 -9.93 2.14
N ILE A 63 0.58 -8.85 2.60
CA ILE A 63 1.91 -8.89 3.24
C ILE A 63 1.88 -9.71 4.53
N VAL A 64 0.87 -9.51 5.39
CA VAL A 64 0.71 -10.31 6.62
C VAL A 64 0.56 -11.80 6.29
N LEU A 65 -0.21 -12.15 5.26
CA LEU A 65 -0.38 -13.54 4.81
C LEU A 65 0.94 -14.12 4.28
N ALA A 66 1.69 -13.37 3.48
CA ALA A 66 2.99 -13.80 2.97
C ALA A 66 4.02 -14.00 4.11
N LEU A 67 4.11 -13.06 5.05
CA LEU A 67 4.96 -13.18 6.24
C LEU A 67 4.53 -14.34 7.13
N SER A 68 3.23 -14.56 7.28
CA SER A 68 2.68 -15.67 8.07
C SER A 68 3.01 -17.01 7.42
N ALA A 69 2.94 -17.11 6.09
CA ALA A 69 3.36 -18.29 5.35
C ALA A 69 4.88 -18.53 5.46
N LEU A 70 5.69 -17.46 5.46
CA LEU A 70 7.14 -17.57 5.56
C LEU A 70 7.59 -18.00 6.96
N THR A 71 7.13 -17.27 7.99
CA THR A 71 7.60 -17.39 9.38
C THR A 71 6.81 -18.41 10.20
N ARG A 72 5.56 -18.68 9.80
CA ARG A 72 4.54 -19.43 10.59
C ARG A 72 4.19 -18.74 11.91
N ARG A 73 4.48 -17.46 12.06
CA ARG A 73 4.29 -16.68 13.30
C ARG A 73 3.27 -15.60 13.01
N VAL A 74 2.05 -15.77 13.49
CA VAL A 74 0.95 -14.90 13.09
C VAL A 74 0.92 -13.61 13.87
N VAL A 75 1.32 -13.62 15.14
CA VAL A 75 1.40 -12.38 15.93
C VAL A 75 2.53 -11.51 15.40
N LEU A 76 3.71 -12.09 15.15
CA LEU A 76 4.83 -11.37 14.52
C LEU A 76 4.44 -10.80 13.15
N SER A 77 3.78 -11.60 12.30
CA SER A 77 3.41 -11.14 10.96
C SER A 77 2.35 -10.04 11.00
N SER A 78 1.33 -10.17 11.86
CA SER A 78 0.33 -9.12 12.08
C SER A 78 0.95 -7.84 12.65
N TRP A 79 1.89 -7.96 13.57
CA TRP A 79 2.65 -6.84 14.13
C TRP A 79 3.45 -6.10 13.06
N LEU A 80 4.22 -6.83 12.24
CA LEU A 80 4.99 -6.23 11.14
C LEU A 80 4.09 -5.56 10.09
N GLY A 81 2.95 -6.17 9.77
CA GLY A 81 1.96 -5.56 8.87
C GLY A 81 1.35 -4.29 9.44
N LEU A 82 1.06 -4.26 10.75
CA LEU A 82 0.56 -3.06 11.43
C LEU A 82 1.61 -1.95 11.43
N LEU A 83 2.87 -2.27 11.73
CA LEU A 83 3.97 -1.29 11.66
C LEU A 83 4.12 -0.72 10.26
N LEU A 84 4.03 -1.56 9.22
CA LEU A 84 4.09 -1.10 7.84
C LEU A 84 2.92 -0.18 7.49
N LEU A 85 1.70 -0.52 7.91
CA LEU A 85 0.52 0.33 7.75
C LEU A 85 0.73 1.68 8.42
N LEU A 86 1.09 1.69 9.71
CA LEU A 86 1.32 2.92 10.47
C LEU A 86 2.44 3.78 9.86
N ALA A 87 3.55 3.16 9.46
CA ALA A 87 4.66 3.87 8.83
C ALA A 87 4.25 4.50 7.49
N THR A 88 3.47 3.79 6.67
CA THR A 88 2.98 4.27 5.38
C THR A 88 2.06 5.48 5.54
N TYR A 89 1.13 5.41 6.49
CA TYR A 89 0.22 6.53 6.77
C TYR A 89 0.93 7.71 7.46
N ALA A 90 1.90 7.46 8.34
CA ALA A 90 2.72 8.51 8.95
C ALA A 90 3.56 9.24 7.90
N ALA A 91 4.19 8.52 6.97
CA ALA A 91 4.91 9.12 5.85
C ALA A 91 4.00 9.98 4.98
N ASN A 92 2.77 9.50 4.71
CA ASN A 92 1.78 10.28 3.99
C ASN A 92 1.36 11.55 4.74
N ALA A 93 1.14 11.47 6.06
CA ALA A 93 0.77 12.63 6.88
C ALA A 93 1.87 13.71 6.85
N ILE A 94 3.13 13.31 7.05
CA ILE A 94 4.29 14.21 6.96
C ILE A 94 4.35 14.87 5.58
N LYS A 95 4.13 14.09 4.51
CA LYS A 95 4.17 14.60 3.14
C LYS A 95 3.03 15.58 2.87
N LEU A 96 1.82 15.29 3.37
CA LEU A 96 0.67 16.19 3.26
C LEU A 96 0.90 17.50 4.00
N GLU A 97 1.49 17.46 5.20
CA GLU A 97 1.82 18.67 5.98
C GLU A 97 2.88 19.54 5.30
N GLN A 98 3.86 18.93 4.62
CA GLN A 98 4.98 19.65 4.03
C GLN A 98 4.78 20.09 2.58
N LEU A 99 4.09 19.28 1.79
CA LEU A 99 3.99 19.43 0.33
C LEU A 99 2.55 19.51 -0.17
N GLU A 100 1.55 19.39 0.71
CA GLU A 100 0.12 19.32 0.35
C GLU A 100 -0.22 18.24 -0.69
N MET A 101 0.67 17.24 -0.84
CA MET A 101 0.55 16.17 -1.80
C MET A 101 0.57 14.81 -1.10
N PRO A 102 -0.32 13.89 -1.49
CA PRO A 102 -0.31 12.55 -0.94
C PRO A 102 0.92 11.77 -1.41
N LEU A 103 1.17 10.65 -0.75
CA LEU A 103 2.21 9.71 -1.16
C LEU A 103 1.92 9.19 -2.58
N LEU A 104 2.97 9.11 -3.38
CA LEU A 104 3.00 8.66 -4.76
C LEU A 104 3.89 7.43 -4.90
N PRO A 105 3.67 6.57 -5.92
CA PRO A 105 4.51 5.39 -6.14
C PRO A 105 5.99 5.73 -6.33
N GLY A 106 6.30 6.88 -6.95
CA GLY A 106 7.68 7.34 -7.15
C GLY A 106 8.41 7.69 -5.84
N ASP A 107 7.70 8.00 -4.76
CA ASP A 107 8.35 8.34 -3.48
C ASP A 107 9.06 7.14 -2.87
N PHE A 108 8.63 5.92 -3.21
CA PHE A 108 9.28 4.71 -2.72
C PHE A 108 10.66 4.48 -3.35
N HIS A 109 10.98 5.13 -4.48
CA HIS A 109 12.33 5.06 -5.05
C HIS A 109 13.38 5.69 -4.14
N PHE A 110 13.00 6.70 -3.33
CA PHE A 110 13.88 7.27 -2.31
C PHE A 110 14.29 6.27 -1.23
N LEU A 111 13.56 5.14 -1.07
CA LEU A 111 13.97 4.07 -0.16
C LEU A 111 15.26 3.39 -0.62
N GLU A 112 15.54 3.37 -1.92
CA GLU A 112 16.79 2.82 -2.47
C GLU A 112 17.99 3.70 -2.09
N GLU A 113 17.77 5.00 -1.90
CA GLU A 113 18.80 6.00 -1.56
C GLU A 113 18.96 6.24 -0.05
N LEU A 114 18.20 5.53 0.80
CA LEU A 114 18.25 5.68 2.26
C LEU A 114 19.67 5.49 2.82
N GLY A 115 20.47 4.59 2.23
CA GLY A 115 21.85 4.36 2.63
C GLY A 115 22.73 5.60 2.42
N SER A 116 22.58 6.30 1.30
CA SER A 116 23.32 7.54 1.00
C SER A 116 22.81 8.75 1.79
N ALA A 117 21.52 8.78 2.15
CA ALA A 117 20.90 9.87 2.89
C ALA A 117 21.07 9.76 4.42
N TRP A 118 21.57 8.64 4.95
CA TRP A 118 21.74 8.40 6.39
C TRP A 118 22.49 9.51 7.15
N PRO A 119 23.59 10.09 6.63
CA PRO A 119 24.28 11.18 7.32
C PRO A 119 23.39 12.41 7.54
N LEU A 120 22.48 12.70 6.59
CA LEU A 120 21.52 13.81 6.71
C LEU A 120 20.49 13.53 7.79
N PHE A 121 19.90 12.32 7.80
CA PHE A 121 18.94 11.91 8.83
C PHE A 121 19.55 11.91 10.24
N SER A 122 20.81 11.48 10.37
CA SER A 122 21.50 11.46 11.66
C SER A 122 21.62 12.85 12.30
N HIS A 123 21.66 13.91 11.49
CA HIS A 123 21.73 15.29 11.97
C HIS A 123 20.36 15.80 12.44
N TYR A 124 19.27 15.40 11.79
CA TYR A 124 17.90 15.73 12.21
C TYR A 124 17.43 14.94 13.43
N LEU A 125 17.99 13.75 13.69
CA LEU A 125 17.80 13.05 14.97
C LEU A 125 18.50 13.76 16.14
N GLY A 126 19.35 14.76 15.86
CA GLY A 126 20.10 15.53 16.85
C GLY A 126 19.19 16.16 17.91
N ALA A 127 19.39 15.72 19.16
CA ALA A 127 18.83 16.20 20.43
C ALA A 127 17.49 15.62 20.94
N SER A 128 16.71 14.86 20.15
CA SER A 128 15.47 14.25 20.66
C SER A 128 15.64 12.76 20.99
N LEU A 129 15.54 12.40 22.27
CA LEU A 129 15.62 11.00 22.71
C LEU A 129 14.36 10.18 22.40
N LEU A 130 13.22 10.85 22.24
CA LEU A 130 11.93 10.22 22.04
C LEU A 130 11.87 9.26 20.83
N PRO A 131 12.25 9.65 19.59
CA PRO A 131 12.21 8.74 18.45
C PRO A 131 13.15 7.54 18.62
N ILE A 132 14.29 7.72 19.29
CA ILE A 132 15.24 6.64 19.60
C ILE A 132 14.59 5.63 20.56
N LEU A 133 13.94 6.11 21.62
CA LEU A 133 13.25 5.25 22.59
C LEU A 133 12.08 4.49 21.95
N VAL A 134 11.30 5.16 21.08
CA VAL A 134 10.22 4.52 20.33
C VAL A 134 10.78 3.42 19.42
N ALA A 135 11.82 3.72 18.62
CA ALA A 135 12.45 2.75 17.74
C ALA A 135 13.02 1.55 18.52
N LEU A 136 13.67 1.80 19.67
CA LEU A 136 14.17 0.74 20.54
C LEU A 136 13.03 -0.12 21.11
N GLY A 137 11.93 0.50 21.55
CA GLY A 137 10.75 -0.21 22.03
C GLY A 137 10.14 -1.11 20.96
N LEU A 138 9.97 -0.60 19.75
CA LEU A 138 9.49 -1.37 18.59
C LEU A 138 10.42 -2.54 18.27
N LEU A 139 11.74 -2.32 18.35
CA LEU A 139 12.74 -3.37 18.13
C LEU A 139 12.63 -4.47 19.19
N VAL A 140 12.56 -4.11 20.48
CA VAL A 140 12.43 -5.06 21.59
C VAL A 140 11.17 -5.92 21.45
N VAL A 141 10.02 -5.29 21.15
CA VAL A 141 8.77 -6.02 20.89
C VAL A 141 8.94 -6.98 19.72
N THR A 142 9.52 -6.52 18.61
CA THR A 142 9.73 -7.33 17.41
C THR A 142 10.63 -8.54 17.71
N VAL A 143 11.75 -8.34 18.40
CA VAL A 143 12.66 -9.42 18.81
C VAL A 143 11.98 -10.39 19.79
N GLY A 144 11.14 -9.89 20.70
CA GLY A 144 10.32 -10.72 21.57
C GLY A 144 9.36 -11.62 20.78
N LEU A 145 8.68 -11.06 19.78
CA LEU A 145 7.76 -11.80 18.91
C LEU A 145 8.49 -12.79 17.98
N CYS A 146 9.78 -12.59 17.69
CA CYS A 146 10.61 -13.62 17.04
C CYS A 146 10.76 -14.91 17.88
N ARG A 147 10.33 -14.93 19.15
CA ARG A 147 10.26 -16.13 19.99
C ARG A 147 8.88 -16.79 20.04
N GLU A 148 7.87 -16.24 19.38
CA GLU A 148 6.52 -16.85 19.22
C GLU A 148 6.58 -18.34 18.84
N THR A 149 5.61 -19.15 19.25
CA THR A 149 5.58 -20.54 18.79
C THR A 149 5.03 -20.62 17.36
N PRO A 150 5.66 -21.37 16.43
CA PRO A 150 5.13 -21.51 15.08
C PRO A 150 3.72 -22.11 15.09
N TRP A 151 2.79 -21.46 14.39
CA TRP A 151 1.39 -21.82 14.39
C TRP A 151 1.16 -23.16 13.65
N PRO A 152 0.60 -24.19 14.30
CA PRO A 152 0.47 -25.52 13.70
C PRO A 152 -0.47 -25.55 12.49
N ALA A 153 -1.44 -24.63 12.38
CA ALA A 153 -2.37 -24.54 11.25
C ALA A 153 -1.67 -24.13 9.93
N MET A 154 -0.51 -23.48 10.02
CA MET A 154 0.27 -22.99 8.87
C MET A 154 1.40 -23.98 8.53
N ARG A 155 1.04 -25.23 8.22
CA ARG A 155 1.98 -26.34 7.93
C ARG A 155 1.65 -27.05 6.61
N GLY A 156 2.68 -27.59 5.95
CA GLY A 156 2.52 -28.37 4.73
C GLY A 156 1.87 -27.56 3.60
N TRP A 157 0.82 -28.12 3.00
CA TRP A 157 0.16 -27.52 1.84
C TRP A 157 -0.51 -26.17 2.14
N THR A 158 -1.08 -25.97 3.34
CA THR A 158 -1.74 -24.69 3.68
C THR A 158 -0.76 -23.51 3.68
N ARG A 159 0.49 -23.76 4.08
CA ARG A 159 1.57 -22.78 4.02
C ARG A 159 1.91 -22.40 2.59
N VAL A 160 2.09 -23.39 1.73
CA VAL A 160 2.46 -23.19 0.33
C VAL A 160 1.31 -22.49 -0.42
N ALA A 161 0.08 -22.97 -0.23
CA ALA A 161 -1.10 -22.38 -0.85
C ALA A 161 -1.31 -20.92 -0.41
N THR A 162 -1.24 -20.63 0.90
CA THR A 162 -1.37 -19.26 1.41
C THR A 162 -0.25 -18.35 0.90
N GLY A 163 1.00 -18.83 0.93
CA GLY A 163 2.15 -18.06 0.45
C GLY A 163 2.08 -17.75 -1.04
N LEU A 164 1.80 -18.77 -1.88
CA LEU A 164 1.65 -18.60 -3.32
C LEU A 164 0.45 -17.72 -3.67
N ALA A 165 -0.69 -17.90 -2.99
CA ALA A 165 -1.87 -17.05 -3.21
C ALA A 165 -1.57 -15.59 -2.84
N ALA A 166 -0.92 -15.34 -1.69
CA ALA A 166 -0.55 -13.99 -1.27
C ALA A 166 0.42 -13.33 -2.25
N ILE A 167 1.44 -14.07 -2.71
CA ILE A 167 2.41 -13.57 -3.70
C ILE A 167 1.74 -13.32 -5.05
N ALA A 168 0.92 -14.24 -5.55
CA ALA A 168 0.24 -14.11 -6.83
C ALA A 168 -0.74 -12.94 -6.84
N LEU A 169 -1.54 -12.78 -5.77
CA LEU A 169 -2.45 -11.65 -5.61
C LEU A 169 -1.68 -10.33 -5.46
N GLY A 170 -0.60 -10.31 -4.67
CA GLY A 170 0.25 -9.13 -4.51
C GLY A 170 0.94 -8.72 -5.81
N ALA A 171 1.51 -9.66 -6.54
CA ALA A 171 2.11 -9.41 -7.85
C ALA A 171 1.07 -8.93 -8.87
N GLY A 172 -0.12 -9.56 -8.89
CA GLY A 172 -1.23 -9.13 -9.72
C GLY A 172 -1.72 -7.72 -9.37
N LEU A 173 -1.66 -7.33 -8.10
CA LEU A 173 -1.97 -5.97 -7.65
C LEU A 173 -0.92 -4.97 -8.12
N VAL A 174 0.37 -5.30 -8.02
CA VAL A 174 1.44 -4.39 -8.50
C VAL A 174 1.40 -4.24 -10.02
N GLN A 175 1.21 -5.35 -10.76
CA GLN A 175 1.21 -5.37 -12.22
C GLN A 175 -0.13 -4.92 -12.85
N GLY A 176 -1.21 -4.88 -12.07
CA GLY A 176 -2.53 -4.50 -12.58
C GLY A 176 -3.14 -5.53 -13.51
N TRP A 177 -3.18 -6.80 -13.11
CA TRP A 177 -3.87 -7.84 -13.88
C TRP A 177 -5.38 -7.56 -13.98
N ALA A 178 -6.03 -8.08 -15.03
CA ALA A 178 -7.46 -7.89 -15.30
C ALA A 178 -8.39 -8.07 -14.08
N PRO A 179 -8.27 -9.14 -13.25
CA PRO A 179 -9.11 -9.28 -12.06
C PRO A 179 -8.87 -8.16 -11.02
N MET A 180 -7.63 -7.71 -10.85
CA MET A 180 -7.31 -6.63 -9.92
C MET A 180 -7.81 -5.28 -10.44
N ARG A 181 -7.76 -5.03 -11.75
CA ARG A 181 -8.35 -3.82 -12.37
C ARG A 181 -9.87 -3.78 -12.30
N ALA A 182 -10.52 -4.94 -12.34
CA ALA A 182 -11.97 -5.02 -12.15
C ALA A 182 -12.37 -4.63 -10.70
N VAL A 183 -11.56 -5.06 -9.73
CA VAL A 183 -11.75 -4.76 -8.31
C VAL A 183 -11.38 -3.30 -7.99
N TYR A 184 -10.22 -2.82 -8.46
CA TYR A 184 -9.77 -1.42 -8.40
C TYR A 184 -10.14 -0.72 -9.71
N SER A 185 -11.41 -0.37 -9.87
CA SER A 185 -11.87 0.42 -11.01
C SER A 185 -11.90 1.91 -10.66
N ALA A 186 -11.50 2.74 -11.62
CA ALA A 186 -11.53 4.20 -11.48
C ALA A 186 -12.94 4.70 -11.14
N ASP A 187 -13.98 4.07 -11.67
CA ASP A 187 -15.38 4.40 -11.37
C ASP A 187 -15.76 4.11 -9.92
N ARG A 188 -15.31 2.96 -9.36
CA ARG A 188 -15.60 2.58 -7.97
C ARG A 188 -14.86 3.46 -6.96
N LEU A 189 -13.60 3.79 -7.26
CA LEU A 189 -12.76 4.61 -6.40
C LEU A 189 -12.88 6.12 -6.69
N ARG A 190 -13.71 6.51 -7.67
CA ARG A 190 -13.89 7.89 -8.15
C ARG A 190 -12.56 8.59 -8.42
N PHE A 191 -11.67 7.85 -9.07
CA PHE A 191 -10.31 8.26 -9.36
C PHE A 191 -10.26 9.27 -10.51
N GLU A 192 -9.52 10.35 -10.30
CA GLU A 192 -9.34 11.44 -11.25
C GLU A 192 -7.85 11.56 -11.62
N PRO A 193 -7.42 11.04 -12.78
CA PRO A 193 -6.00 11.01 -13.18
C PRO A 193 -5.32 12.38 -13.31
N TRP A 194 -6.11 13.46 -13.34
CA TRP A 194 -5.65 14.85 -13.45
C TRP A 194 -5.50 15.55 -12.09
N SER A 195 -6.03 14.99 -10.99
CA SER A 195 -5.89 15.54 -9.63
C SER A 195 -5.54 14.45 -8.62
N VAL A 196 -4.29 14.45 -8.17
CA VAL A 196 -3.77 13.47 -7.19
C VAL A 196 -4.43 13.66 -5.82
N VAL A 197 -4.60 14.91 -5.40
CA VAL A 197 -5.12 15.27 -4.08
C VAL A 197 -6.61 14.93 -3.97
N ASP A 198 -7.41 15.27 -4.98
CA ASP A 198 -8.85 14.98 -4.97
C ASP A 198 -9.12 13.48 -5.11
N SER A 199 -8.29 12.77 -5.87
CA SER A 199 -8.33 11.31 -5.96
C SER A 199 -8.02 10.65 -4.62
N ALA A 200 -6.99 11.09 -3.90
CA ALA A 200 -6.65 10.54 -2.59
C ALA A 200 -7.77 10.75 -1.56
N LYS A 201 -8.42 11.92 -1.56
CA LYS A 201 -9.58 12.21 -0.69
C LYS A 201 -10.78 11.29 -0.95
N LYS A 202 -10.94 10.80 -2.19
CA LYS A 202 -12.08 9.96 -2.58
C LYS A 202 -11.78 8.48 -2.51
N ALA A 203 -10.62 8.05 -3.00
CA ALA A 203 -10.21 6.65 -3.12
C ALA A 203 -9.51 6.11 -1.85
N GLY A 204 -9.14 7.00 -0.93
CA GLY A 204 -8.18 6.71 0.12
C GLY A 204 -6.74 6.71 -0.40
N MET A 205 -5.80 6.91 0.51
CA MET A 205 -4.38 7.07 0.17
C MET A 205 -3.80 5.84 -0.56
N VAL A 206 -4.12 4.63 -0.10
CA VAL A 206 -3.56 3.38 -0.65
C VAL A 206 -4.22 3.00 -1.96
N GLY A 207 -5.55 3.17 -2.07
CA GLY A 207 -6.27 3.00 -3.32
C GLY A 207 -5.73 3.92 -4.42
N ASN A 208 -5.46 5.18 -4.07
CA ASN A 208 -4.84 6.16 -4.96
C ASN A 208 -3.45 5.73 -5.43
N LEU A 209 -2.59 5.23 -4.52
CA LEU A 209 -1.25 4.73 -4.88
C LEU A 209 -1.31 3.60 -5.92
N VAL A 210 -2.17 2.61 -5.72
CA VAL A 210 -2.30 1.46 -6.63
C VAL A 210 -2.75 1.92 -8.02
N LEU A 211 -3.75 2.80 -8.10
CA LEU A 211 -4.26 3.31 -9.37
C LEU A 211 -3.24 4.21 -10.10
N TYR A 212 -2.55 5.10 -9.37
CA TYR A 212 -1.50 5.92 -9.96
C TYR A 212 -0.32 5.08 -10.46
N ASN A 213 0.03 3.99 -9.78
CA ASN A 213 1.09 3.09 -10.22
C ASN A 213 0.78 2.49 -11.60
N TRP A 214 -0.47 2.03 -11.81
CA TRP A 214 -0.86 1.48 -13.10
C TRP A 214 -0.98 2.54 -14.20
N GLU A 215 -1.43 3.75 -13.85
CA GLU A 215 -1.51 4.85 -14.80
C GLU A 215 -0.10 5.31 -15.24
N LEU A 216 0.86 5.36 -14.31
CA LEU A 216 2.27 5.62 -14.61
C LEU A 216 2.87 4.53 -15.51
N ALA A 217 2.64 3.25 -15.19
CA ALA A 217 3.11 2.14 -16.01
C ALA A 217 2.55 2.19 -17.44
N LYS A 218 1.24 2.47 -17.59
CA LYS A 218 0.60 2.64 -18.90
C LYS A 218 1.22 3.79 -19.71
N ARG A 219 1.56 4.90 -19.05
CA ARG A 219 2.20 6.05 -19.72
C ARG A 219 3.65 5.74 -20.14
N GLN A 220 4.36 4.89 -19.41
CA GLN A 220 5.71 4.45 -19.78
C GLN A 220 5.70 3.52 -21.02
N GLU A 221 4.63 2.73 -21.20
CA GLU A 221 4.46 1.87 -22.38
C GLU A 221 4.16 2.67 -23.66
N LEU A 222 3.58 3.87 -23.51
CA LEU A 222 3.35 4.82 -24.60
C LEU A 222 4.66 5.53 -24.96
N HIS A 223 5.48 4.89 -25.80
CA HIS A 223 6.62 5.56 -26.40
C HIS A 223 6.13 6.76 -27.23
N PRO A 224 6.59 7.99 -26.95
CA PRO A 224 6.23 9.15 -27.75
C PRO A 224 6.71 8.91 -29.18
N ASP A 225 5.78 8.95 -30.15
CA ASP A 225 6.14 8.87 -31.55
C ASP A 225 6.89 10.16 -31.94
N ARG A 226 8.22 10.07 -31.90
CA ARG A 226 9.10 11.18 -32.20
C ARG A 226 8.99 11.60 -33.67
N ALA A 227 8.63 10.67 -34.56
CA ALA A 227 8.42 10.98 -35.97
C ALA A 227 7.14 11.80 -36.14
N ALA A 228 6.02 11.36 -35.56
CA ALA A 228 4.78 12.14 -35.58
C ALA A 228 4.92 13.50 -34.90
N ALA A 229 5.69 13.59 -33.81
CA ALA A 229 5.99 14.87 -33.16
C ALA A 229 6.85 15.79 -34.05
N ALA A 230 7.87 15.25 -34.72
CA ALA A 230 8.68 15.99 -35.69
C ALA A 230 7.87 16.46 -36.89
N ASP A 231 6.95 15.62 -37.39
CA ASP A 231 6.04 15.95 -38.48
C ASP A 231 5.10 17.09 -38.07
N LEU A 232 4.50 17.03 -36.86
CA LEU A 232 3.64 18.10 -36.34
C LEU A 232 4.40 19.41 -36.15
N LEU A 233 5.64 19.35 -35.63
CA LEU A 233 6.50 20.52 -35.48
C LEU A 233 6.91 21.12 -36.82
N SER A 234 7.21 20.29 -37.82
CA SER A 234 7.54 20.74 -39.17
C SER A 234 6.35 21.38 -39.87
N ALA A 235 5.17 20.76 -39.76
CA ALA A 235 3.92 21.26 -40.35
C ALA A 235 3.46 22.60 -39.74
N ASN A 236 3.84 22.87 -38.48
CA ASN A 236 3.47 24.10 -37.78
C ASN A 236 4.66 25.03 -37.54
N ALA A 237 5.80 24.78 -38.18
CA ALA A 237 7.06 25.48 -37.91
C ALA A 237 6.93 27.00 -38.15
N ASP A 238 6.25 27.40 -39.23
CA ASP A 238 6.12 28.82 -39.58
C ASP A 238 5.13 29.54 -38.67
N ALA A 239 4.05 28.88 -38.26
CA ALA A 239 3.09 29.42 -37.29
C ALA A 239 3.71 29.55 -35.89
N LEU A 240 4.57 28.60 -35.50
CA LEU A 240 5.35 28.67 -34.25
C LEU A 240 6.39 29.79 -34.30
N ARG A 241 7.13 29.93 -35.41
CA ARG A 241 8.10 31.03 -35.60
C ARG A 241 7.42 32.40 -35.55
N ALA A 242 6.28 32.56 -36.21
CA ALA A 242 5.51 33.81 -36.18
C ALA A 242 5.03 34.19 -34.77
N ARG A 243 4.73 33.21 -33.90
CA ARG A 243 4.36 33.46 -32.50
C ARG A 243 5.55 33.68 -31.57
N LEU A 244 6.69 33.06 -31.85
CA LEU A 244 7.91 33.18 -31.02
C LEU A 244 8.75 34.41 -31.35
N LEU A 245 8.64 34.93 -32.58
CA LEU A 245 9.32 36.15 -33.03
C LEU A 245 8.29 37.17 -33.54
N PRO A 246 7.51 37.82 -32.66
CA PRO A 246 6.49 38.77 -33.08
C PRO A 246 7.06 40.02 -33.80
N ASN A 247 8.39 40.25 -33.79
CA ASN A 247 9.01 41.51 -34.22
C ASN A 247 10.13 41.38 -35.28
N SER A 248 10.20 40.33 -36.10
CA SER A 248 11.27 40.19 -37.13
C SER A 248 10.86 40.67 -38.52
N SER A 249 10.12 41.78 -38.62
CA SER A 249 9.89 42.49 -39.89
C SER A 249 10.47 43.90 -39.80
N SER A 250 11.67 44.07 -40.34
CA SER A 250 12.21 45.34 -40.83
C SER A 250 12.30 45.27 -42.34
#